data_AF-A0A161SGK8-F1
#
_entry.id   AF-A0A161SGK8-F1
#
_cell.length_a   1.000
_cell.length_b   1.000
_cell.length_c   1.000
_cell.angle_alpha   90.00
_cell.angle_beta   90.00
_cell.angle_gamma   90.00
#
_symmetry.space_group_name_H-M   'P 1'
#
loop_
_entity.id
_entity.type
_entity.pdbx_description
1 polymer ?
#
loop_
_entity_poly.entity_id
_entity_poly.type
_entity_poly.pdbx_seq_one_letter_code
_entity_poly.pdbx_strand_id
1 'polypeptide(L)'
;MTLTVGTEPIELPEVLAEAMVQLLDGNRSDTWLFPGRNPGRPITPGPLSRRLRQEGLLAGSARVTALMDLTRQLHPRIVSDLLGITASSAAAWARLSGGEWSDYPALRSTST
;
A
#
# COMPACT_ATOMS: atom_id res chain seq x y z
N MET A 1 15.35 -0.03 3.17
CA MET A 1 14.80 -1.41 3.21
C MET A 1 13.66 -1.42 2.21
N THR A 2 13.65 -2.36 1.29
CA THR A 2 12.62 -2.39 0.24
C THR A 2 11.52 -3.38 0.58
N LEU A 3 10.29 -3.00 0.26
CA LEU A 3 9.11 -3.85 0.34
C LEU A 3 8.42 -3.87 -1.02
N THR A 4 8.26 -5.05 -1.59
CA THR A 4 7.48 -5.21 -2.82
C THR A 4 6.02 -5.50 -2.47
N VAL A 5 5.15 -4.53 -2.71
CA VAL A 5 3.69 -4.70 -2.64
C VAL A 5 3.15 -4.52 -4.05
N GLY A 6 2.87 -5.62 -4.76
CA GLY A 6 2.49 -5.57 -6.16
C GLY A 6 3.69 -5.81 -7.08
N THR A 7 3.87 -4.95 -8.09
CA THR A 7 4.86 -5.15 -9.17
C THR A 7 6.17 -4.39 -8.98
N GLU A 8 6.17 -3.29 -8.24
CA GLU A 8 7.35 -2.43 -8.07
C GLU A 8 7.82 -2.44 -6.61
N PRO A 9 9.15 -2.55 -6.34
CA PRO A 9 9.67 -2.43 -5.00
C PRO A 9 9.53 -0.99 -4.48
N ILE A 10 9.07 -0.85 -3.24
CA ILE A 10 8.86 0.44 -2.57
C ILE A 10 9.91 0.61 -1.48
N GLU A 11 10.62 1.74 -1.47
CA GLU A 11 11.49 2.11 -0.36
C GLU A 11 10.65 2.47 0.87
N LEU A 12 10.92 1.78 1.98
CA LEU A 12 10.22 2.05 3.24
C LEU A 12 10.85 3.24 3.96
N PRO A 13 10.03 4.16 4.51
CA PRO A 13 10.51 5.13 5.49
C PRO A 13 11.22 4.44 6.65
N GLU A 14 12.27 5.06 7.18
CA GLU A 14 13.15 4.48 8.20
C GLU A 14 12.36 3.93 9.41
N VAL A 15 11.43 4.72 9.94
CA VAL A 15 10.57 4.33 11.07
C VAL A 15 9.78 3.04 10.78
N LEU A 16 9.33 2.86 9.55
CA LEU A 16 8.58 1.67 9.16
C LEU A 16 9.51 0.47 8.93
N ALA A 17 10.70 0.71 8.37
CA ALA A 17 11.72 -0.32 8.21
C ALA A 17 12.16 -0.88 9.57
N GLU A 18 12.40 -0.03 10.56
CA GLU A 18 12.73 -0.42 11.93
C GLU A 18 11.60 -1.24 12.57
N ALA A 19 10.35 -0.79 12.44
CA ALA A 19 9.20 -1.51 12.96
C ALA A 19 9.05 -2.89 12.30
N MET A 20 9.36 -3.02 11.01
CA MET A 20 9.35 -4.31 10.32
C MET A 20 10.45 -5.25 10.80
N VAL A 21 11.67 -4.75 11.03
CA VAL A 21 12.77 -5.55 11.60
C VAL A 21 12.38 -6.06 12.99
N GLN A 22 11.87 -5.18 13.86
CA GLN A 22 11.39 -5.58 15.19
C GLN A 22 10.27 -6.62 15.13
N LEU A 23 9.35 -6.47 14.17
CA LEU A 23 8.27 -7.44 13.95
C LEU A 23 8.82 -8.79 13.50
N LEU A 24 9.80 -8.82 12.60
CA LEU A 24 10.44 -10.05 12.11
C LEU A 24 11.21 -10.76 13.22
N ASP A 25 11.98 -10.04 14.05
CA ASP A 25 12.73 -10.60 15.18
C ASP A 25 11.81 -11.24 16.24
N GLY A 26 10.64 -10.64 16.47
CA GLY A 26 9.64 -11.15 17.40
C GLY A 26 8.73 -12.24 16.81
N ASN A 27 8.81 -12.50 15.51
CA ASN A 27 7.89 -13.41 14.83
C ASN A 27 8.35 -14.86 14.97
N ARG A 28 7.44 -15.73 15.40
CA ARG A 28 7.69 -17.18 15.47
C ARG A 28 7.36 -17.91 14.18
N SER A 29 6.98 -17.17 13.13
CA SER A 29 6.70 -17.72 11.80
C SER A 29 7.72 -17.18 10.80
N ASP A 30 8.48 -18.09 10.21
CA ASP A 30 9.48 -17.76 9.18
C ASP A 30 8.84 -17.45 7.80
N THR A 31 7.50 -17.49 7.70
CA THR A 31 6.78 -17.41 6.42
C THR A 31 5.81 -16.24 6.35
N TRP A 32 5.15 -15.87 7.46
CA TRP A 32 4.10 -14.86 7.45
C TRP A 32 4.41 -13.74 8.43
N LEU A 33 4.50 -12.50 7.93
CA LEU A 33 4.69 -11.30 8.74
C LEU A 33 3.60 -11.14 9.83
N PHE A 34 2.38 -11.56 9.51
CA PHE A 34 1.26 -11.60 10.46
C PHE A 34 0.70 -13.02 10.56
N PRO A 35 1.20 -13.85 11.49
CA PRO A 35 0.76 -15.23 11.61
C PRO A 35 -0.68 -15.32 12.12
N GLY A 36 -1.44 -16.25 11.56
CA GLY A 36 -2.79 -16.58 11.98
C GLY A 36 -2.81 -17.55 13.16
N ARG A 37 -4.02 -17.90 13.61
CA ARG A 37 -4.21 -18.88 14.69
C ARG A 37 -3.93 -20.32 14.26
N ASN A 38 -4.06 -20.60 12.96
CA ASN A 38 -3.70 -21.89 12.39
C ASN A 38 -2.23 -21.85 11.94
N PRO A 39 -1.39 -22.83 12.36
CA PRO A 39 0.00 -22.90 11.93
C PRO A 39 0.14 -22.86 10.41
N GLY A 40 1.14 -22.12 9.93
CA GLY A 40 1.43 -21.98 8.49
C GLY A 40 0.42 -21.14 7.70
N ARG A 41 -0.58 -20.53 8.34
CA ARG A 41 -1.55 -19.65 7.67
C ARG A 41 -1.41 -18.21 8.14
N PRO A 42 -1.59 -17.22 7.25
CA PRO A 42 -1.62 -15.83 7.66
C PRO A 42 -2.90 -15.53 8.46
N ILE A 43 -2.88 -14.45 9.23
CA ILE A 43 -4.09 -13.92 9.85
C ILE A 43 -5.09 -13.52 8.75
N THR A 44 -6.37 -13.82 8.96
CA THR A 44 -7.40 -13.40 8.01
C THR A 44 -7.67 -11.89 8.11
N PRO A 45 -8.14 -11.24 7.02
CA PRO A 45 -8.31 -9.79 7.00
C PRO A 45 -9.25 -9.23 8.08
N GLY A 46 -10.31 -9.96 8.42
CA GLY A 46 -11.29 -9.53 9.43
C GLY A 46 -10.68 -9.39 10.84
N PRO A 47 -10.09 -10.46 11.41
CA PRO A 47 -9.35 -10.40 12.67
C PRO A 47 -8.22 -9.37 12.66
N LEU A 48 -7.45 -9.25 11.58
CA LEU A 48 -6.40 -8.24 11.47
C LEU A 48 -6.99 -6.82 11.56
N SER A 49 -8.03 -6.55 10.78
CA SER A 49 -8.73 -5.26 10.80
C SER A 49 -9.30 -4.94 12.18
N ARG A 50 -9.81 -5.94 12.92
CA ARG A 50 -10.28 -5.76 14.28
C ARG A 50 -9.16 -5.40 15.25
N ARG A 51 -7.99 -6.06 15.16
CA ARG A 51 -6.82 -5.73 15.98
C ARG A 51 -6.33 -4.32 15.69
N LEU A 52 -6.22 -3.93 14.42
CA LEU A 52 -5.86 -2.57 14.04
C LEU A 52 -6.84 -1.54 14.61
N ARG A 53 -8.16 -1.81 14.54
CA ARG A 53 -9.18 -0.93 15.11
C ARG A 53 -9.06 -0.76 16.63
N GLN A 54 -8.64 -1.79 17.36
CA GLN A 54 -8.41 -1.70 18.80
C GLN A 54 -7.28 -0.73 19.14
N GLU A 55 -6.31 -0.61 18.25
CA GLU A 55 -5.21 0.36 18.31
C GLU A 55 -5.56 1.72 17.65
N GLY A 56 -6.83 1.96 17.34
CA GLY A 56 -7.30 3.20 16.69
C GLY A 56 -7.01 3.28 15.18
N LEU A 57 -6.46 2.23 14.57
CA LEU A 57 -6.11 2.20 13.16
C LEU A 57 -7.26 1.64 12.31
N LEU A 58 -7.94 2.53 11.60
CA LEU A 58 -9.01 2.17 10.67
C LEU A 58 -8.44 1.81 9.30
N ALA A 59 -8.00 0.56 9.10
CA ALA A 59 -7.32 0.10 7.88
C ALA A 59 -8.03 0.48 6.57
N GLY A 60 -9.36 0.39 6.52
CA GLY A 60 -10.15 0.80 5.35
C GLY A 60 -10.07 2.30 5.08
N SER A 61 -10.29 3.13 6.10
CA SER A 61 -10.20 4.59 6.00
C SER A 61 -8.78 5.03 5.66
N ALA A 62 -7.77 4.44 6.32
CA ALA A 62 -6.36 4.70 6.03
C ALA A 62 -6.01 4.40 4.56
N ARG A 63 -6.51 3.28 4.03
CA ARG A 63 -6.32 2.93 2.61
C ARG A 63 -6.96 3.94 1.67
N VAL A 64 -8.19 4.38 1.96
CA VAL A 64 -8.89 5.38 1.13
C VAL A 64 -8.16 6.72 1.17
N THR A 65 -7.77 7.19 2.36
CA THR A 65 -7.02 8.44 2.50
C THR A 65 -5.68 8.38 1.78
N ALA A 66 -4.93 7.28 1.92
CA ALA A 66 -3.67 7.10 1.21
C ALA A 66 -3.87 7.07 -0.31
N LEU A 67 -4.90 6.39 -0.81
CA LEU A 67 -5.21 6.37 -2.25
C LEU A 67 -5.53 7.76 -2.78
N MET A 68 -6.38 8.52 -2.09
CA MET A 68 -6.71 9.90 -2.46
C MET A 68 -5.48 10.79 -2.46
N ASP A 69 -4.63 10.65 -1.45
CA ASP A 69 -3.41 11.45 -1.33
C ASP A 69 -2.41 11.12 -2.45
N LEU A 70 -2.22 9.84 -2.74
CA LEU A 70 -1.36 9.39 -3.83
C LEU A 70 -1.88 9.86 -5.19
N THR A 71 -3.18 9.80 -5.45
CA THR A 71 -3.74 10.24 -6.75
C THR A 71 -3.75 11.76 -6.94
N ARG A 72 -3.55 12.54 -5.87
CA ARG A 72 -3.26 13.98 -5.95
C ARG A 72 -1.82 14.31 -6.28
N GLN A 73 -0.90 13.38 -6.03
CA GLN A 73 0.53 13.57 -6.26
C GLN A 73 1.03 12.85 -7.52
N LEU A 74 0.33 11.80 -7.94
CA LEU A 74 0.73 10.91 -9.01
C LEU A 74 -0.41 10.67 -9.99
N HIS A 75 -0.06 10.57 -11.27
CA HIS A 75 -1.02 10.19 -12.31
C HIS A 75 -1.60 8.79 -12.04
N PRO A 76 -2.91 8.55 -12.32
CA PRO A 76 -3.58 7.26 -12.11
C PRO A 76 -2.82 6.03 -12.59
N ARG A 77 -2.11 6.15 -13.72
CA ARG A 77 -1.33 5.05 -14.28
C ARG A 77 -0.15 4.65 -13.39
N ILE A 78 0.59 5.62 -12.85
CA ILE A 78 1.68 5.33 -11.91
C ILE A 78 1.11 4.67 -10.65
N VAL A 79 0.00 5.19 -10.11
CA VAL A 79 -0.66 4.61 -8.92
C VAL A 79 -1.14 3.18 -9.19
N SER A 80 -1.64 2.91 -10.40
CA SER A 80 -2.04 1.57 -10.85
C SER A 80 -0.85 0.60 -10.84
N ASP A 81 0.28 1.02 -11.42
CA ASP A 81 1.51 0.21 -11.51
C ASP A 81 2.15 0.00 -10.12
N LEU A 82 2.18 1.02 -9.26
CA LEU A 82 2.73 0.94 -7.91
C LEU A 82 1.91 0.05 -6.97
N LEU A 83 0.58 0.16 -7.00
CA LEU A 83 -0.30 -0.51 -6.04
C LEU A 83 -0.91 -1.80 -6.57
N GLY A 84 -0.66 -2.15 -7.84
CA GLY A 84 -1.23 -3.31 -8.50
C GLY A 84 -2.75 -3.28 -8.62
N ILE A 85 -3.36 -2.09 -8.66
CA ILE A 85 -4.81 -1.91 -8.86
C ILE A 85 -5.11 -1.66 -10.34
N THR A 86 -6.37 -1.82 -10.76
CA THR A 86 -6.74 -1.53 -12.15
C THR A 86 -6.64 -0.03 -12.45
N ALA A 87 -6.27 0.30 -13.69
CA ALA A 87 -6.19 1.69 -14.15
C ALA A 87 -7.55 2.41 -14.02
N SER A 88 -8.67 1.69 -14.20
CA SER A 88 -10.02 2.23 -14.02
C SER A 88 -10.29 2.60 -12.56
N SER A 89 -9.87 1.77 -11.60
CA SER A 89 -9.98 2.09 -10.17
C SER A 89 -9.09 3.28 -9.80
N ALA A 90 -7.85 3.33 -10.28
CA ALA A 90 -6.95 4.46 -10.04
C ALA A 90 -7.52 5.78 -10.62
N ALA A 91 -8.09 5.74 -11.82
CA ALA A 91 -8.72 6.90 -12.45
C ALA A 91 -9.96 7.38 -11.68
N ALA A 92 -10.76 6.46 -11.12
CA ALA A 92 -11.89 6.83 -10.27
C ALA A 92 -11.44 7.56 -9.00
N TRP A 93 -10.38 7.07 -8.34
CA TRP A 93 -9.80 7.74 -7.17
C TRP A 93 -9.21 9.11 -7.51
N ALA A 94 -8.53 9.26 -8.64
CA ALA A 94 -8.01 10.57 -9.06
C ALA A 94 -9.10 11.61 -9.24
N ARG A 95 -10.22 11.24 -9.89
CA ARG A 95 -11.40 12.12 -10.04
C ARG A 95 -11.98 12.53 -8.69
N LEU A 96 -12.09 11.59 -7.75
CA LEU A 96 -12.57 11.88 -6.40
C LEU A 96 -11.59 12.75 -5.60
N SER A 97 -10.29 12.67 -5.90
CA SER A 97 -9.24 13.40 -5.21
C SER A 97 -9.00 14.82 -5.74
N GLY A 98 -9.57 15.16 -6.90
CA GLY A 98 -9.41 16.46 -7.58
C GLY A 98 -8.12 16.60 -8.39
N GLY A 99 -7.49 15.49 -8.77
CA GLY A 99 -6.25 15.51 -9.55
C GLY A 99 -6.50 15.77 -11.03
N GLU A 100 -6.14 16.96 -11.53
CA GLU A 100 -6.06 17.25 -12.96
C GLU A 100 -4.64 17.00 -13.46
N TRP A 101 -4.50 16.10 -14.45
CA TRP A 101 -3.20 15.63 -14.93
C TRP A 101 -3.09 15.69 -16.45
N SER A 102 -3.19 16.89 -17.02
CA SER A 102 -3.03 17.15 -18.47
C SER A 102 -1.61 16.85 -18.99
N ASP A 103 -0.61 16.94 -18.13
CA ASP A 103 0.81 16.97 -18.54
C ASP A 103 1.49 15.59 -18.54
N TYR A 104 0.84 14.57 -17.98
CA TYR A 104 1.38 13.22 -17.89
C TYR A 104 1.82 12.58 -19.22
N PRO A 105 1.13 12.79 -20.36
CA PRO A 105 1.57 12.24 -21.65
C PRO A 105 2.98 12.69 -22.05
N ALA A 106 3.37 13.94 -21.73
CA ALA A 106 4.69 14.49 -22.06
C ALA A 106 5.80 13.94 -21.15
N LEU A 107 5.50 13.71 -19.86
CA LEU A 107 6.44 13.11 -18.89
C LEU A 107 6.77 11.65 -19.21
N ARG A 108 5.85 10.90 -19.83
CA ARG A 108 6.08 9.49 -20.16
C ARG A 108 6.89 9.29 -21.44
N SER A 109 6.87 10.23 -22.37
CA SER A 109 7.69 10.14 -23.59
C SER A 109 9.19 10.33 -23.36
N THR A 110 9.58 10.84 -22.19
CA THR A 110 10.99 11.06 -21.81
C THR A 110 11.63 9.90 -21.05
N SER A 111 10.87 8.87 -20.69
CA SER A 111 11.36 7.67 -20.01
C SER A 111 11.45 6.51 -21.02
N THR A 112 12.55 6.45 -21.76
CA THR A 112 13.05 5.29 -22.52
C THR A 112 14.55 5.26 -22.35
#